data_AF-A0A7Y6XG76-F1
#
_entry.id   AF-A0A7Y6XG76-F1
#
_cell.length_a   1.000
_cell.length_b   1.000
_cell.length_c   1.000
_cell.angle_alpha   90.00
_cell.angle_beta   90.00
_cell.angle_gamma   90.00
#
_symmetry.space_group_name_H-M   'P 1'
#
loop_
_entity.id
_entity.type
_entity.pdbx_description
1 polymer ?
#
loop_
_entity_poly.entity_id
_entity_poly.type
_entity_poly.pdbx_seq_one_letter_code
_entity_poly.pdbx_strand_id
1 'polypeptide(L)'
;METPSRLIEARADALAKASVEPMYQDPFWEARYGAERTRRFGDEDARFHVRYLVQSLDEHRPSVMEEYARWLRTLLVSRGMSTLHLDLNFAGLAAALEAENWGPGTEPYEHVRAAREALRYPEGPSRALQDDAAELCRAATSRLALYLTAEDRPRLEDELRLQLSYLADALAAGKPELLADHVRWYVGFWPRRGFGLLAFPTVLGMLKAVLGARHPQARALLATAGVSWDETRS
;
A
#
# COMPACT_ATOMS: atom_id res chain seq x y z
N MET A 1 27.07 4.03 -27.13
CA MET A 1 26.80 3.73 -25.71
C MET A 1 25.39 3.17 -25.63
N GLU A 2 25.16 2.12 -24.86
CA GLU A 2 23.81 1.65 -24.59
C GLU A 2 23.10 2.67 -23.68
N THR A 3 21.85 3.00 -23.99
CA THR A 3 21.03 3.89 -23.18
C THR A 3 20.55 3.15 -21.92
N PRO A 4 20.27 3.85 -20.80
CA PRO A 4 19.65 3.23 -19.63
C PRO A 4 18.39 2.45 -19.98
N SER A 5 17.54 2.96 -20.87
CA SER A 5 16.32 2.27 -21.33
C SER A 5 16.61 0.87 -21.92
N ARG A 6 17.60 0.74 -22.82
CA ARG A 6 17.99 -0.56 -23.40
C ARG A 6 18.57 -1.52 -22.37
N LEU A 7 19.35 -1.00 -21.41
CA LEU A 7 19.93 -1.80 -20.33
C LEU A 7 18.85 -2.38 -19.39
N ILE A 8 17.83 -1.58 -19.10
CA ILE A 8 16.66 -2.00 -18.31
C ILE A 8 15.79 -2.98 -19.12
N GLU A 9 15.52 -2.68 -20.39
CA GLU A 9 14.73 -3.55 -21.27
C GLU A 9 15.34 -4.95 -21.39
N ALA A 10 16.66 -5.03 -21.55
CA ALA A 10 17.38 -6.31 -21.60
C ALA A 10 17.26 -7.15 -20.32
N ARG A 11 16.90 -6.54 -19.18
CA ARG A 11 16.71 -7.20 -17.88
C ARG A 11 15.24 -7.21 -17.43
N ALA A 12 14.31 -6.88 -18.32
CA ALA A 12 12.95 -6.57 -17.91
C ALA A 12 12.27 -7.70 -17.14
N ASP A 13 12.41 -8.95 -17.60
CA ASP A 13 11.82 -10.11 -16.93
C ASP A 13 12.46 -10.39 -15.56
N ALA A 14 13.77 -10.19 -15.43
CA ALA A 14 14.48 -10.39 -14.16
C ALA A 14 14.07 -9.33 -13.13
N LEU A 15 14.02 -8.07 -13.53
CA LEU A 15 13.57 -6.95 -12.70
C LEU A 15 12.10 -7.12 -12.30
N ALA A 16 11.22 -7.45 -13.24
CA ALA A 16 9.81 -7.69 -12.97
C ALA A 16 9.63 -8.81 -11.92
N LYS A 17 10.27 -9.97 -12.12
CA LYS A 17 10.19 -11.08 -11.17
C LYS A 17 10.73 -10.69 -9.79
N ALA A 18 11.91 -10.06 -9.73
CA ALA A 18 12.53 -9.64 -8.48
C ALA A 18 11.68 -8.62 -7.72
N SER A 19 10.93 -7.76 -8.43
CA SER A 19 10.12 -6.71 -7.82
C SER A 19 8.91 -7.24 -7.02
N VAL A 20 8.35 -8.40 -7.38
CA VAL A 20 7.12 -8.92 -6.76
C VAL A 20 7.35 -10.14 -5.87
N GLU A 21 8.49 -10.84 -5.97
CA GLU A 21 8.74 -12.05 -5.18
C GLU A 21 8.60 -11.85 -3.66
N PRO A 22 9.10 -10.74 -3.06
CA PRO A 22 8.89 -10.49 -1.62
C PRO A 22 7.41 -10.32 -1.27
N MET A 23 6.60 -9.75 -2.16
CA MET A 23 5.17 -9.55 -1.91
C MET A 23 4.44 -10.88 -1.77
N TYR A 24 4.82 -11.89 -2.54
CA TYR A 24 4.20 -13.22 -2.49
C TYR A 24 4.42 -13.95 -1.16
N GLN A 25 5.28 -13.46 -0.27
CA GLN A 25 5.43 -13.99 1.09
C GLN A 25 4.32 -13.53 2.04
N ASP A 26 3.58 -12.47 1.68
CA ASP A 26 2.45 -12.01 2.49
C ASP A 26 1.19 -12.87 2.20
N PRO A 27 0.63 -13.58 3.21
CA PRO A 27 -0.58 -14.40 3.03
C PRO A 27 -1.82 -13.61 2.59
N PHE A 28 -1.80 -12.28 2.67
CA PHE A 28 -2.85 -11.39 2.20
C PHE A 28 -3.19 -11.64 0.73
N TRP A 29 -2.17 -11.77 -0.13
CA TRP A 29 -2.39 -11.80 -1.57
C TRP A 29 -3.14 -13.04 -2.01
N GLU A 30 -2.69 -14.21 -1.59
CA GLU A 30 -3.36 -15.47 -1.91
C GLU A 30 -4.74 -15.55 -1.27
N ALA A 31 -4.90 -15.07 -0.03
CA ALA A 31 -6.20 -15.07 0.63
C ALA A 31 -7.20 -14.13 -0.05
N ARG A 32 -6.75 -12.98 -0.56
CA ARG A 32 -7.62 -11.94 -1.13
C ARG A 32 -8.01 -12.24 -2.57
N TYR A 33 -7.06 -12.70 -3.39
CA TYR A 33 -7.25 -12.84 -4.83
C TYR A 33 -7.16 -14.27 -5.35
N GLY A 34 -6.70 -15.22 -4.52
CA GLY A 34 -6.45 -16.61 -4.89
C GLY A 34 -5.07 -16.81 -5.50
N ALA A 35 -4.40 -17.93 -5.16
CA ALA A 35 -3.01 -18.19 -5.51
C ALA A 35 -2.69 -18.06 -7.02
N GLU A 36 -3.51 -18.68 -7.87
CA GLU A 36 -3.31 -18.62 -9.33
C GLU A 36 -3.41 -17.20 -9.89
N ARG A 37 -4.45 -16.46 -9.47
CA ARG A 37 -4.67 -15.08 -9.94
C ARG A 37 -3.60 -14.15 -9.41
N THR A 38 -3.21 -14.29 -8.15
CA THR A 38 -2.13 -13.52 -7.54
C THR A 38 -0.84 -13.64 -8.33
N ARG A 39 -0.43 -14.87 -8.67
CA ARG A 39 0.79 -15.09 -9.46
C ARG A 39 0.64 -14.54 -10.87
N ARG A 40 -0.43 -14.91 -11.57
CA ARG A 40 -0.63 -14.49 -12.97
C ARG A 40 -0.69 -12.97 -13.12
N PHE A 41 -1.58 -12.30 -12.38
CA PHE A 41 -1.78 -10.86 -12.52
C PHE A 41 -0.68 -10.06 -11.84
N GLY A 42 -0.09 -10.55 -10.75
CA GLY A 42 1.07 -9.92 -10.13
C GLY A 42 2.28 -9.90 -11.06
N ASP A 43 2.58 -11.01 -11.74
CA ASP A 43 3.67 -11.10 -12.71
C ASP A 43 3.40 -10.21 -13.94
N GLU A 44 2.13 -10.12 -14.37
CA GLU A 44 1.72 -9.25 -15.48
C GLU A 44 1.87 -7.76 -15.13
N ASP A 45 1.40 -7.34 -13.95
CA ASP A 45 1.53 -5.97 -13.46
C ASP A 45 3.00 -5.57 -13.30
N ALA A 46 3.85 -6.47 -12.77
CA ALA A 46 5.29 -6.24 -12.65
C ALA A 46 5.96 -5.93 -14.00
N ARG A 47 5.59 -6.67 -15.06
CA ARG A 47 6.08 -6.41 -16.42
C ARG A 47 5.53 -5.10 -16.98
N PHE A 48 4.31 -4.70 -16.65
CA PHE A 48 3.80 -3.38 -17.02
C PHE A 48 4.59 -2.26 -16.34
N HIS A 49 4.92 -2.39 -15.04
CA HIS A 49 5.73 -1.39 -14.34
C HIS A 49 7.10 -1.18 -15.01
N VAL A 50 7.78 -2.26 -15.39
CA VAL A 50 9.07 -2.17 -16.08
C VAL A 50 8.92 -1.56 -17.49
N ARG A 51 7.85 -1.90 -18.23
CA ARG A 51 7.60 -1.29 -19.55
C ARG A 51 7.39 0.22 -19.47
N TYR A 52 6.60 0.69 -18.49
CA TYR A 52 6.43 2.13 -18.28
C TYR A 52 7.73 2.82 -17.83
N LEU A 53 8.57 2.12 -17.06
CA LEU A 53 9.91 2.61 -16.74
C LEU A 53 10.76 2.77 -18.01
N VAL A 54 10.83 1.74 -18.87
CA VAL A 54 11.56 1.81 -20.15
C VAL A 54 11.07 2.96 -21.00
N GLN A 55 9.75 3.12 -21.17
CA GLN A 55 9.18 4.24 -21.91
C GLN A 55 9.58 5.59 -21.30
N SER A 56 9.50 5.74 -19.98
CA SER A 56 9.87 6.98 -19.32
C SER A 56 11.34 7.33 -19.52
N LEU A 57 12.22 6.32 -19.59
CA LEU A 57 13.65 6.47 -19.84
C LEU A 57 13.93 6.81 -21.31
N ASP A 58 13.24 6.19 -22.26
CA ASP A 58 13.37 6.55 -23.68
C ASP A 58 12.98 8.01 -23.91
N GLU A 59 11.92 8.48 -23.24
CA GLU A 59 11.47 9.86 -23.32
C GLU A 59 12.25 10.84 -22.44
N HIS A 60 13.09 10.36 -21.51
CA HIS A 60 13.77 11.16 -20.47
C HIS A 60 12.76 12.01 -19.66
N ARG A 61 11.58 11.42 -19.38
CA ARG A 61 10.43 12.09 -18.77
C ARG A 61 9.89 11.28 -17.59
N PRO A 62 10.25 11.63 -16.33
CA PRO A 62 9.71 10.95 -15.15
C PRO A 62 8.19 11.08 -15.05
N SER A 63 7.59 12.12 -15.66
CA SER A 63 6.14 12.33 -15.70
C SER A 63 5.37 11.14 -16.30
N VAL A 64 5.98 10.35 -17.19
CA VAL A 64 5.36 9.13 -17.73
C VAL A 64 5.07 8.12 -16.62
N MET A 65 6.01 7.93 -15.68
CA MET A 65 5.83 7.06 -14.52
C MET A 65 4.84 7.66 -13.51
N GLU A 66 4.87 8.98 -13.31
CA GLU A 66 3.91 9.66 -12.42
C GLU A 66 2.46 9.53 -12.90
N GLU A 67 2.22 9.77 -14.19
CA GLU A 67 0.90 9.66 -14.82
C GLU A 67 0.42 8.21 -14.78
N TYR A 68 1.31 7.26 -15.07
CA TYR A 68 1.04 5.84 -14.93
C TYR A 68 0.61 5.47 -13.49
N ALA A 69 1.35 5.91 -12.48
CA ALA A 69 1.04 5.65 -11.09
C ALA A 69 -0.34 6.21 -10.67
N ARG A 70 -0.67 7.45 -11.06
CA ARG A 70 -1.97 8.07 -10.74
C ARG A 70 -3.14 7.37 -11.44
N TRP A 71 -2.96 7.01 -12.71
CA TRP A 71 -3.96 6.25 -13.46
C TRP A 71 -4.18 4.87 -12.83
N LEU A 72 -3.08 4.15 -12.57
CA LEU A 72 -3.14 2.79 -12.03
C LEU A 72 -3.74 2.76 -10.63
N ARG A 73 -3.43 3.74 -9.76
CA ARG A 73 -4.09 3.90 -8.46
C ARG A 73 -5.62 3.89 -8.60
N THR A 74 -6.16 4.67 -9.54
CA THR A 74 -7.61 4.77 -9.76
C THR A 74 -8.20 3.40 -10.14
N LEU A 75 -7.50 2.65 -10.99
CA LEU A 75 -7.91 1.32 -11.42
C LEU A 75 -7.85 0.30 -10.28
N LEU A 76 -6.73 0.22 -9.56
CA LEU A 76 -6.51 -0.78 -8.51
C LEU A 76 -7.36 -0.53 -7.26
N VAL A 77 -7.57 0.74 -6.88
CA VAL A 77 -8.49 1.10 -5.80
C VAL A 77 -9.91 0.62 -6.09
N SER A 78 -10.37 0.77 -7.35
CA SER A 78 -11.69 0.25 -7.75
C SER A 78 -11.80 -1.28 -7.71
N ARG A 79 -10.66 -1.99 -7.70
CA ARG A 79 -10.55 -3.46 -7.62
C ARG A 79 -10.30 -3.97 -6.20
N GLY A 80 -10.34 -3.08 -5.20
CA GLY A 80 -10.19 -3.45 -3.79
C GLY A 80 -8.73 -3.60 -3.33
N MET A 81 -7.78 -2.97 -4.01
CA MET A 81 -6.43 -2.71 -3.49
C MET A 81 -6.36 -1.31 -2.88
N SER A 82 -5.28 -1.01 -2.15
CA SER A 82 -5.02 0.32 -1.63
C SER A 82 -3.83 0.97 -2.35
N THR A 83 -3.68 2.29 -2.22
CA THR A 83 -2.50 3.02 -2.72
C THR A 83 -1.19 2.48 -2.15
N LEU A 84 -1.17 2.04 -0.89
CA LEU A 84 0.01 1.42 -0.28
C LEU A 84 0.43 0.15 -1.01
N HIS A 85 -0.51 -0.67 -1.48
CA HIS A 85 -0.16 -1.84 -2.27
C HIS A 85 0.57 -1.49 -3.57
N LEU A 86 0.15 -0.42 -4.23
CA LEU A 86 0.82 0.06 -5.43
C LEU A 86 2.19 0.65 -5.09
N ASP A 87 2.32 1.40 -3.99
CA ASP A 87 3.62 1.88 -3.52
C ASP A 87 4.59 0.73 -3.21
N LEU A 88 4.11 -0.37 -2.62
CA LEU A 88 4.91 -1.56 -2.35
C LEU A 88 5.43 -2.24 -3.64
N ASN A 89 4.63 -2.26 -4.70
CA ASN A 89 5.10 -2.75 -6.01
C ASN A 89 6.23 -1.88 -6.56
N PHE A 90 6.07 -0.56 -6.53
CA PHE A 90 7.13 0.35 -6.97
C PHE A 90 8.35 0.34 -6.05
N ALA A 91 8.18 0.13 -4.74
CA ALA A 91 9.28 -0.07 -3.80
C ALA A 91 10.04 -1.36 -4.12
N GLY A 92 9.34 -2.45 -4.46
CA GLY A 92 9.94 -3.70 -4.93
C GLY A 92 10.75 -3.50 -6.22
N LEU A 93 10.22 -2.74 -7.18
CA LEU A 93 10.95 -2.40 -8.41
C LEU A 93 12.20 -1.55 -8.11
N ALA A 94 12.10 -0.56 -7.23
CA ALA A 94 13.25 0.24 -6.80
C ALA A 94 14.33 -0.63 -6.15
N ALA A 95 13.95 -1.59 -5.30
CA ALA A 95 14.89 -2.53 -4.68
C ALA A 95 15.55 -3.47 -5.71
N ALA A 96 14.78 -3.95 -6.70
CA ALA A 96 15.31 -4.75 -7.80
C ALA A 96 16.32 -3.98 -8.67
N LEU A 97 16.05 -2.69 -8.92
CA LEU A 97 16.98 -1.79 -9.61
C LEU A 97 18.26 -1.57 -8.81
N GLU A 98 18.14 -1.31 -7.50
CA GLU A 98 19.30 -1.12 -6.62
C GLU A 98 20.21 -2.35 -6.59
N ALA A 99 19.64 -3.55 -6.54
CA ALA A 99 20.38 -4.81 -6.61
C ALA A 99 21.18 -4.99 -7.91
N GLU A 100 20.76 -4.33 -8.99
CA GLU A 100 21.44 -4.31 -10.29
C GLU A 100 22.33 -3.07 -10.50
N ASN A 101 22.63 -2.32 -9.41
CA ASN A 101 23.44 -1.10 -9.39
C ASN A 101 22.76 0.15 -10.01
N TRP A 102 21.44 0.15 -10.13
CA TRP A 102 20.62 1.35 -10.42
C TRP A 102 19.97 1.86 -9.13
N GLY A 103 20.81 2.27 -8.18
CA GLY A 103 20.38 2.83 -6.90
C GLY A 103 20.01 4.32 -6.95
N PRO A 104 19.79 4.95 -5.79
CA PRO A 104 19.49 6.38 -5.67
C PRO A 104 20.44 7.29 -6.48
N GLY A 105 19.89 8.30 -7.14
CA GLY A 105 20.64 9.21 -8.01
C GLY A 105 20.87 8.70 -9.44
N THR A 106 20.51 7.44 -9.75
CA THR A 106 20.48 6.94 -11.13
C THR A 106 19.13 7.23 -11.78
N GLU A 107 19.13 7.54 -13.08
CA GLU A 107 17.91 7.90 -13.81
C GLU A 107 16.77 6.87 -13.67
N PRO A 108 17.00 5.53 -13.81
CA PRO A 108 15.93 4.55 -13.60
C PRO A 108 15.32 4.59 -12.20
N TYR A 109 16.15 4.74 -11.17
CA TYR A 109 15.68 4.82 -9.79
C TYR A 109 14.86 6.09 -9.55
N GLU A 110 15.33 7.24 -10.06
CA GLU A 110 14.64 8.52 -9.91
C GLU A 110 13.27 8.53 -10.61
N HIS A 111 13.13 7.83 -11.74
CA HIS A 111 11.83 7.68 -12.42
C HIS A 111 10.85 6.84 -11.61
N VAL A 112 11.30 5.76 -10.98
CA VAL A 112 10.46 4.97 -10.05
C VAL A 112 10.13 5.78 -8.79
N ARG A 113 11.09 6.53 -8.23
CA ARG A 113 10.87 7.44 -7.10
C ARG A 113 9.78 8.47 -7.41
N ALA A 114 9.82 9.09 -8.59
CA ALA A 114 8.79 10.03 -9.03
C ALA A 114 7.40 9.38 -9.06
N ALA A 115 7.29 8.13 -9.54
CA ALA A 115 6.03 7.36 -9.52
C ALA A 115 5.48 7.20 -8.10
N ARG A 116 6.34 6.84 -7.14
CA ARG A 116 5.98 6.69 -5.72
C ARG A 116 5.53 8.01 -5.10
N GLU A 117 6.23 9.09 -5.39
CA GLU A 117 5.86 10.44 -4.93
C GLU A 117 4.51 10.89 -5.50
N ALA A 118 4.21 10.54 -6.75
CA ALA A 118 2.95 10.85 -7.41
C ALA A 118 1.74 10.10 -6.81
N LEU A 119 1.94 9.06 -6.00
CA LEU A 119 0.87 8.37 -5.27
C LEU A 119 0.35 9.19 -4.07
N ARG A 120 1.08 10.19 -3.61
CA ARG A 120 0.59 11.12 -2.58
C ARG A 120 -0.58 11.92 -3.12
N TYR A 121 -1.63 12.07 -2.30
CA TYR A 121 -2.73 12.96 -2.64
C TYR A 121 -2.22 14.40 -2.65
N PRO A 122 -2.64 15.24 -3.62
CA PRO A 122 -2.14 16.61 -3.71
C PRO A 122 -2.56 17.43 -2.48
N GLU A 123 -3.80 17.26 -2.02
CA GLU A 123 -4.39 18.04 -0.94
C GLU A 123 -5.59 17.32 -0.28
N GLY A 124 -6.21 17.98 0.70
CA GLY A 124 -7.45 17.54 1.33
C GLY A 124 -7.27 16.47 2.41
N PRO A 125 -8.39 15.88 2.89
CA PRO A 125 -8.38 14.95 4.02
C PRO A 125 -7.52 13.70 3.81
N SER A 126 -7.49 13.16 2.59
CA SER A 126 -6.67 11.99 2.26
C SER A 126 -5.18 12.30 2.31
N ARG A 127 -4.76 13.50 1.88
CA ARG A 127 -3.38 13.96 2.00
C ARG A 127 -2.99 14.15 3.46
N ALA A 128 -3.80 14.86 4.24
CA ALA A 128 -3.55 15.03 5.67
C ALA A 128 -3.41 13.69 6.39
N LEU A 129 -4.24 12.70 6.03
CA LEU A 129 -4.15 11.35 6.58
C LEU A 129 -2.83 10.63 6.21
N GLN A 130 -2.36 10.77 4.97
CA GLN A 130 -1.08 10.21 4.53
C GLN A 130 0.11 10.83 5.27
N ASP A 131 0.10 12.16 5.44
CA ASP A 131 1.17 12.88 6.11
C ASP A 131 1.30 12.46 7.58
N ASP A 132 0.18 12.16 8.22
CA ASP A 132 0.09 11.84 9.65
C ASP A 132 0.16 10.34 9.93
N ALA A 133 0.19 9.49 8.91
CA ALA A 133 0.01 8.05 9.04
C ALA A 133 1.01 7.40 10.00
N ALA A 134 2.29 7.78 9.93
CA ALA A 134 3.32 7.21 10.80
C ALA A 134 3.11 7.58 12.27
N GLU A 135 2.67 8.81 12.55
CA GLU A 135 2.34 9.26 13.92
C GLU A 135 1.12 8.50 14.45
N LEU A 136 0.06 8.39 13.63
CA LEU A 136 -1.17 7.68 13.96
C LEU A 136 -0.93 6.19 14.22
N CYS A 137 -0.12 5.51 13.40
CA CYS A 137 0.25 4.11 13.59
C CYS A 137 0.96 3.91 14.93
N ARG A 138 2.01 4.70 15.22
CA ARG A 138 2.75 4.61 16.49
C ARG A 138 1.85 4.86 17.69
N ALA A 139 0.95 5.86 17.60
CA ALA A 139 0.01 6.18 18.67
C ALA A 139 -0.98 5.02 18.92
N ALA A 140 -1.53 4.41 17.87
CA ALA A 140 -2.45 3.27 17.98
C ALA A 140 -1.74 2.02 18.53
N THR A 141 -0.56 1.68 18.01
CA THR A 141 0.27 0.57 18.50
C THR A 141 0.65 0.76 19.97
N SER A 142 0.99 1.99 20.38
CA SER A 142 1.32 2.30 21.78
C SER A 142 0.15 2.05 22.72
N ARG A 143 -1.09 2.33 22.30
CA ARG A 143 -2.30 2.03 23.08
C ARG A 143 -2.62 0.54 23.15
N LEU A 144 -2.11 -0.24 22.20
CA LEU A 144 -2.26 -1.70 22.14
C LEU A 144 -1.08 -2.45 22.75
N ALA A 145 -0.11 -1.75 23.35
CA ALA A 145 1.15 -2.33 23.82
C ALA A 145 0.99 -3.51 24.79
N LEU A 146 -0.09 -3.56 25.57
CA LEU A 146 -0.38 -4.67 26.49
C LEU A 146 -0.78 -5.97 25.78
N TYR A 147 -1.20 -5.90 24.51
CA TYR A 147 -1.63 -7.04 23.70
C TYR A 147 -0.52 -7.55 22.76
N LEU A 148 0.66 -6.92 22.78
CA LEU A 148 1.69 -7.10 21.75
C LEU A 148 3.00 -7.56 22.36
N THR A 149 3.61 -8.54 21.70
CA THR A 149 5.04 -8.82 21.89
C THR A 149 5.89 -7.71 21.27
N ALA A 150 7.21 -7.73 21.53
CA ALA A 150 8.13 -6.79 20.87
C ALA A 150 8.17 -7.00 19.34
N GLU A 151 8.01 -8.24 18.88
CA GLU A 151 8.00 -8.61 17.45
C GLU A 151 6.70 -8.18 16.75
N ASP A 152 5.58 -8.20 17.45
CA ASP A 152 4.28 -7.82 16.88
C ASP A 152 4.12 -6.32 16.64
N ARG A 153 4.88 -5.48 17.34
CA ARG A 153 4.77 -4.02 17.23
C ARG A 153 5.01 -3.50 15.81
N PRO A 154 6.16 -3.76 15.15
CA PRO A 154 6.37 -3.30 13.78
C PRO A 154 5.36 -3.92 12.81
N ARG A 155 5.01 -5.20 13.00
CA ARG A 155 4.02 -5.90 12.17
C ARG A 155 2.65 -5.22 12.26
N LEU A 156 2.21 -4.85 13.46
CA LEU A 156 0.94 -4.13 13.64
C LEU A 156 0.99 -2.71 13.05
N GLU A 157 2.13 -2.01 13.14
CA GLU A 157 2.27 -0.70 12.51
C GLU A 157 2.11 -0.77 10.98
N ASP A 158 2.60 -1.84 10.35
CA ASP A 158 2.39 -2.08 8.92
C ASP A 158 0.92 -2.38 8.61
N GLU A 159 0.24 -3.17 9.44
CA GLU A 159 -1.21 -3.40 9.32
C GLU A 159 -2.03 -2.12 9.45
N LEU A 160 -1.68 -1.26 10.40
CA LEU A 160 -2.33 0.04 10.61
C LEU A 160 -2.08 0.98 9.43
N ARG A 161 -0.86 0.98 8.87
CA ARG A 161 -0.53 1.76 7.67
C ARG A 161 -1.39 1.30 6.48
N LEU A 162 -1.60 -0.02 6.35
CA LEU A 162 -2.49 -0.57 5.34
C LEU A 162 -3.94 -0.09 5.53
N GLN A 163 -4.47 -0.14 6.76
CA GLN A 163 -5.83 0.34 7.03
C GLN A 163 -5.99 1.84 6.73
N LEU A 164 -4.99 2.65 7.09
CA LEU A 164 -4.96 4.08 6.79
C LEU A 164 -4.91 4.35 5.28
N SER A 165 -4.22 3.51 4.50
CA SER A 165 -4.23 3.64 3.05
C SER A 165 -5.63 3.40 2.47
N TYR A 166 -6.31 2.32 2.86
CA TYR A 166 -7.70 2.08 2.43
C TYR A 166 -8.64 3.22 2.83
N LEU A 167 -8.45 3.78 4.02
CA LEU A 167 -9.22 4.92 4.50
C LEU A 167 -8.95 6.17 3.65
N ALA A 168 -7.69 6.47 3.32
CA ALA A 168 -7.32 7.59 2.45
C ALA A 168 -7.91 7.44 1.03
N ASP A 169 -7.89 6.22 0.49
CA ASP A 169 -8.41 5.88 -0.83
C ASP A 169 -9.93 6.05 -0.90
N ALA A 170 -10.65 5.53 0.10
CA ALA A 170 -12.10 5.67 0.21
C ALA A 170 -12.52 7.14 0.38
N LEU A 171 -11.77 7.94 1.15
CA LEU A 171 -11.99 9.39 1.28
C LEU A 171 -11.78 10.10 -0.06
N ALA A 172 -10.70 9.79 -0.77
CA ALA A 172 -10.36 10.47 -2.01
C ALA A 172 -11.35 10.15 -3.13
N ALA A 173 -11.83 8.91 -3.18
CA ALA A 173 -12.85 8.48 -4.14
C ALA A 173 -14.26 8.93 -3.75
N GLY A 174 -14.50 9.39 -2.50
CA GLY A 174 -15.84 9.66 -1.99
C GLY A 174 -16.72 8.40 -1.92
N LYS A 175 -16.10 7.23 -1.74
CA LYS A 175 -16.72 5.91 -1.84
C LYS A 175 -16.53 5.12 -0.53
N PRO A 176 -17.42 5.31 0.47
CA PRO A 176 -17.30 4.64 1.76
C PRO A 176 -17.33 3.11 1.67
N GLU A 177 -17.99 2.56 0.64
CA GLU A 177 -18.09 1.13 0.37
C GLU A 177 -16.73 0.45 0.15
N LEU A 178 -15.74 1.17 -0.39
CA LEU A 178 -14.39 0.61 -0.60
C LEU A 178 -13.73 0.18 0.73
N LEU A 179 -13.85 1.02 1.76
CA LEU A 179 -13.36 0.69 3.09
C LEU A 179 -14.23 -0.39 3.75
N ALA A 180 -15.55 -0.28 3.64
CA ALA A 180 -16.47 -1.23 4.27
C ALA A 180 -16.27 -2.66 3.73
N ASP A 181 -16.11 -2.82 2.42
CA ASP A 181 -15.88 -4.12 1.79
C ASP A 181 -14.52 -4.70 2.17
N HIS A 182 -13.47 -3.86 2.24
CA HIS A 182 -12.17 -4.27 2.75
C HIS A 182 -12.28 -4.73 4.21
N VAL A 183 -12.86 -3.93 5.10
CA VAL A 183 -12.99 -4.25 6.53
C VAL A 183 -13.78 -5.55 6.73
N ARG A 184 -14.91 -5.73 6.04
CA ARG A 184 -15.73 -6.95 6.12
C ARG A 184 -14.93 -8.20 5.76
N TRP A 185 -14.12 -8.13 4.71
CA TRP A 185 -13.24 -9.22 4.33
C TRP A 185 -12.09 -9.41 5.32
N TYR A 186 -11.45 -8.30 5.75
CA TYR A 186 -10.26 -8.33 6.59
C TYR A 186 -10.52 -8.90 7.99
N VAL A 187 -11.73 -8.71 8.54
CA VAL A 187 -12.15 -9.35 9.79
C VAL A 187 -11.98 -10.87 9.73
N GLY A 188 -12.40 -11.51 8.63
CA GLY A 188 -12.26 -12.96 8.45
C GLY A 188 -10.82 -13.40 8.14
N PHE A 189 -10.03 -12.52 7.52
CA PHE A 189 -8.62 -12.78 7.24
C PHE A 189 -7.71 -12.60 8.45
N TRP A 190 -8.05 -11.69 9.38
CA TRP A 190 -7.22 -11.26 10.49
C TRP A 190 -6.58 -12.39 11.32
N PRO A 191 -7.27 -13.52 11.64
CA PRO A 191 -6.63 -14.62 12.36
C PRO A 191 -5.36 -15.15 11.68
N ARG A 192 -5.26 -15.05 10.34
CA ARG A 192 -4.07 -15.46 9.57
C ARG A 192 -2.86 -14.54 9.76
N ARG A 193 -3.05 -13.32 10.28
CA ARG A 193 -1.94 -12.43 10.65
C ARG A 193 -1.24 -12.87 11.94
N GLY A 194 -1.90 -13.64 12.79
CA GLY A 194 -1.26 -14.25 13.96
C GLY A 194 -0.98 -13.30 15.12
N PHE A 195 -1.82 -12.28 15.34
CA PHE A 195 -1.74 -11.38 16.53
C PHE A 195 -2.40 -11.97 17.79
N GLY A 196 -2.50 -13.30 17.88
CA GLY A 196 -3.10 -14.00 19.02
C GLY A 196 -4.55 -13.58 19.28
N LEU A 197 -4.80 -13.07 20.49
CA LEU A 197 -6.13 -12.67 20.96
C LEU A 197 -6.53 -11.24 20.57
N LEU A 198 -5.64 -10.46 19.96
CA LEU A 198 -5.96 -9.10 19.54
C LEU A 198 -6.97 -9.18 18.38
N ALA A 199 -8.21 -8.75 18.61
CA ALA A 199 -9.25 -8.76 17.57
C ALA A 199 -9.11 -7.55 16.63
N PHE A 200 -9.39 -7.74 15.34
CA PHE A 200 -9.33 -6.65 14.35
C PHE A 200 -10.27 -5.47 14.68
N PRO A 201 -11.52 -5.68 15.16
CA PRO A 201 -12.37 -4.58 15.62
C PRO A 201 -11.72 -3.71 16.70
N THR A 202 -10.95 -4.30 17.61
CA THR A 202 -10.20 -3.57 18.63
C THR A 202 -9.12 -2.69 18.01
N VAL A 203 -8.39 -3.21 17.01
CA VAL A 203 -7.40 -2.43 16.24
C VAL A 203 -8.05 -1.24 15.54
N LEU A 204 -9.18 -1.45 14.85
CA LEU A 204 -9.92 -0.37 14.21
C LEU A 204 -10.49 0.64 15.23
N GLY A 205 -10.89 0.17 16.41
CA GLY A 205 -11.35 1.02 17.52
C GLY A 205 -10.24 1.96 18.00
N MET A 206 -9.03 1.43 18.15
CA MET A 206 -7.87 2.24 18.52
C MET A 206 -7.47 3.21 17.42
N LEU A 207 -7.51 2.78 16.15
CA LEU A 207 -7.27 3.66 15.01
C LEU A 207 -8.27 4.84 14.98
N LYS A 208 -9.57 4.54 15.13
CA LYS A 208 -10.64 5.54 15.24
C LYS A 208 -10.41 6.52 16.40
N ALA A 209 -9.92 6.02 17.53
CA ALA A 209 -9.63 6.85 18.70
C ALA A 209 -8.43 7.78 18.50
N VAL A 210 -7.37 7.36 17.78
CA VAL A 210 -6.20 8.22 17.51
C VAL A 210 -6.45 9.24 16.40
N LEU A 211 -7.33 8.94 15.44
CA LEU A 211 -7.75 9.93 14.42
C LEU A 211 -8.33 11.20 15.05
N GLY A 212 -8.98 11.07 16.22
CA GLY A 212 -9.32 12.19 17.08
C GLY A 212 -10.18 13.26 16.40
N ALA A 213 -9.96 14.52 16.75
CA ALA A 213 -10.58 15.68 16.10
C ALA A 213 -9.76 16.19 14.90
N ARG A 214 -8.50 15.72 14.75
CA ARG A 214 -7.57 16.12 13.68
C ARG A 214 -8.01 15.58 12.31
N HIS A 215 -8.65 14.40 12.28
CA HIS A 215 -9.16 13.78 11.06
C HIS A 215 -10.66 13.43 11.16
N PRO A 216 -11.55 14.43 11.20
CA PRO A 216 -12.97 14.21 11.46
C PRO A 216 -13.65 13.40 10.35
N GLN A 217 -13.33 13.66 9.06
CA GLN A 217 -13.91 12.89 7.96
C GLN A 217 -13.44 11.43 7.98
N ALA A 218 -12.14 11.20 8.19
CA ALA A 218 -11.56 9.86 8.28
C ALA A 218 -12.18 9.06 9.44
N ARG A 219 -12.33 9.70 10.61
CA ARG A 219 -12.98 9.12 11.78
C ARG A 219 -14.44 8.78 11.53
N ALA A 220 -15.19 9.68 10.90
CA ALA A 220 -16.59 9.47 10.57
C ALA A 220 -16.75 8.31 9.57
N LEU A 221 -15.93 8.29 8.52
CA LEU A 221 -15.93 7.21 7.55
C LEU A 221 -15.60 5.86 8.19
N LEU A 222 -14.53 5.78 8.99
CA LEU A 222 -14.17 4.54 9.69
C LEU A 222 -15.31 4.06 10.60
N ALA A 223 -16.03 4.96 11.28
CA ALA A 223 -17.17 4.59 12.13
C ALA A 223 -18.31 3.88 11.37
N THR A 224 -18.41 4.08 10.05
CA THR A 224 -19.44 3.46 9.20
C THR A 224 -18.99 2.15 8.53
N ALA A 225 -17.74 1.71 8.71
CA ALA A 225 -17.15 0.58 8.00
C ALA A 225 -17.69 -0.83 8.40
N GLY A 226 -18.80 -0.90 9.14
CA GLY A 226 -19.54 -2.16 9.34
C GLY A 226 -19.05 -3.07 10.46
N VAL A 227 -18.26 -2.56 11.41
CA VAL A 227 -17.85 -3.29 12.62
C VAL A 227 -18.80 -2.96 13.78
N SER A 228 -19.20 -3.97 14.57
CA SER A 228 -19.92 -3.74 15.83
C SER A 228 -18.97 -3.06 16.82
N TRP A 229 -19.16 -1.76 17.04
CA TRP A 229 -18.31 -0.98 17.95
C TRP A 229 -18.62 -1.22 19.43
N ASP A 230 -19.71 -1.93 19.74
CA ASP A 230 -20.12 -2.21 21.11
C ASP A 230 -19.18 -3.19 21.83
N GLU A 231 -18.36 -3.93 21.07
CA GLU A 231 -17.31 -4.83 21.60
C GLU A 231 -15.99 -4.09 21.92
N THR A 232 -15.88 -2.79 21.60
CA THR A 232 -14.64 -2.02 21.79
C THR A 232 -14.59 -1.20 23.08
N ARG A 233 -15.62 -1.29 23.92
CA ARG A 233 -15.62 -0.71 25.28
C ARG A 233 -15.13 -1.77 26.26
N SER A 234 -13.82 -1.93 26.37
CA SER A 234 -13.16 -2.62 27.49
C SER A 234 -12.22 -1.64 28.17
#